data_AF-A0A7X8II03-F1
#
_entry.id   AF-A0A7X8II03-F1
#
_cell.length_a   1.000
_cell.length_b   1.000
_cell.length_c   1.000
_cell.angle_alpha   90.00
_cell.angle_beta   90.00
_cell.angle_gamma   90.00
#
_symmetry.space_group_name_H-M   'P 1'
#
loop_
_entity.id
_entity.type
_entity.pdbx_description
1 polymer ?
#
loop_
_entity_poly.entity_id
_entity_poly.type
_entity_poly.pdbx_seq_one_letter_code
_entity_poly.pdbx_strand_id
1 'polypeptide(L)'
;MSYEKFQNNYRIPSARTKWHDYSGGDYFITFCTAAHERYFGEIVNGVIQLTEIGKYTEECVRKIETHYDDVEIPLYVIMPNHIHMIICIDGKYAEMGTGHGHVETEHAPSLPQRTSSQRTSSSKNTNEKMRTISRSKGRLSSVVGSIKSAVTRYANENNISFKWQKRFHDHIIRNQNELNKIAQYIENNPYNWTTDDNC
;
A
#
# COMPACT_ATOMS: atom_id res chain seq x y z
N MET A 1 21.27 5.62 -31.41
CA MET A 1 20.78 4.61 -30.46
C MET A 1 19.26 4.72 -30.40
N SER A 2 18.57 3.70 -30.92
CA SER A 2 17.14 3.66 -31.16
C SER A 2 16.35 3.36 -29.89
N TYR A 3 15.33 4.16 -29.62
CA TYR A 3 14.34 3.88 -28.58
C TYR A 3 13.26 2.96 -29.15
N GLU A 4 13.18 1.72 -28.69
CA GLU A 4 12.08 0.81 -29.04
C GLU A 4 10.79 1.25 -28.33
N LYS A 5 9.77 1.58 -29.14
CA LYS A 5 8.40 1.85 -28.71
C LYS A 5 7.65 0.52 -28.64
N PHE A 6 7.11 0.16 -27.47
CA PHE A 6 6.10 -0.90 -27.36
C PHE A 6 4.81 -0.33 -26.74
N GLN A 7 3.73 -0.34 -27.53
CA GLN A 7 2.33 -0.14 -27.10
C GLN A 7 1.96 1.23 -26.47
N ASN A 8 2.38 2.33 -27.10
CA ASN A 8 1.87 3.72 -26.91
C ASN A 8 1.63 4.20 -25.46
N ASN A 9 2.32 3.59 -24.50
CA ASN A 9 2.23 3.91 -23.08
C ASN A 9 3.62 4.23 -22.58
N TYR A 10 3.82 5.46 -22.09
CA TYR A 10 5.06 5.85 -21.42
C TYR A 10 5.27 4.94 -20.20
N ARG A 11 6.22 4.01 -20.29
CA ARG A 11 6.68 3.22 -19.15
C ARG A 11 7.61 4.11 -18.33
N ILE A 12 7.04 4.83 -17.36
CA ILE A 12 7.82 5.60 -16.38
C ILE A 12 8.69 4.59 -15.60
N PRO A 13 10.03 4.71 -15.61
CA PRO A 13 10.92 3.79 -14.92
C PRO A 13 10.61 3.69 -13.43
N SER A 14 10.71 2.49 -12.86
CA SER A 14 10.59 2.32 -11.41
C SER A 14 11.71 3.09 -10.70
N ALA A 15 11.36 3.84 -9.65
CA ALA A 15 12.32 4.52 -8.78
C ALA A 15 12.94 3.54 -7.77
N ARG A 16 12.42 2.30 -7.73
CA ARG A 16 12.88 1.25 -6.85
C ARG A 16 14.29 0.80 -7.18
N THR A 17 15.05 0.54 -6.14
CA THR A 17 16.40 0.01 -6.27
C THR A 17 16.33 -1.43 -6.79
N LYS A 18 17.02 -1.71 -7.89
CA LYS A 18 16.95 -3.01 -8.58
C LYS A 18 17.63 -4.16 -7.82
N TRP A 19 18.43 -3.85 -6.81
CA TRP A 19 19.25 -4.80 -6.05
C TRP A 19 18.56 -5.30 -4.77
N HIS A 20 17.33 -4.87 -4.50
CA HIS A 20 16.57 -5.21 -3.30
C HIS A 20 15.23 -5.82 -3.73
N ASP A 21 14.86 -6.98 -3.19
CA ASP A 21 13.64 -7.71 -3.53
C ASP A 21 12.42 -7.26 -2.70
N TYR A 22 12.65 -6.40 -1.71
CA TYR A 22 11.63 -5.83 -0.83
C TYR A 22 10.90 -6.90 0.01
N SER A 23 11.60 -7.98 0.37
CA SER A 23 11.10 -9.10 1.18
C SER A 23 11.46 -9.00 2.67
N GLY A 24 12.31 -8.05 3.05
CA GLY A 24 12.66 -7.73 4.45
C GLY A 24 13.25 -6.32 4.59
N GLY A 25 13.26 -5.76 5.80
CA GLY A 25 13.82 -4.44 6.12
C GLY A 25 12.79 -3.36 6.40
N ASP A 26 13.29 -2.15 6.65
CA ASP A 26 12.50 -1.00 7.07
C ASP A 26 12.31 -0.01 5.91
N TYR A 27 11.08 0.44 5.70
CA TYR A 27 10.73 1.29 4.56
C TYR A 27 9.94 2.51 4.99
N PHE A 28 10.39 3.68 4.56
CA PHE A 28 9.58 4.89 4.57
C PHE A 28 8.77 4.97 3.28
N ILE A 29 7.45 5.05 3.43
CA ILE A 29 6.49 5.02 2.33
C ILE A 29 5.64 6.28 2.35
N THR A 30 5.43 6.84 1.15
CA THR A 30 4.43 7.87 0.92
C THR A 30 3.51 7.47 -0.22
N PHE A 31 2.20 7.49 -0.02
CA PHE A 31 1.26 7.43 -1.13
C PHE A 31 0.13 8.45 -1.00
N CYS A 32 -0.21 9.04 -2.14
CA CYS A 32 -0.99 10.27 -2.23
C CYS A 32 -2.29 10.05 -3.01
N THR A 33 -3.28 10.86 -2.71
CA THR A 33 -4.52 10.96 -3.49
C THR A 33 -4.23 11.57 -4.86
N ALA A 34 -5.03 11.21 -5.85
CA ALA A 34 -4.91 11.78 -7.18
C ALA A 34 -5.15 13.30 -7.12
N ALA A 35 -4.34 14.05 -7.87
CA ALA A 35 -4.36 15.51 -7.88
C ALA A 35 -4.28 16.17 -6.49
N HIS A 36 -3.76 15.44 -5.48
CA HIS A 36 -3.57 15.94 -4.12
C HIS A 36 -4.86 16.42 -3.45
N GLU A 37 -6.00 15.84 -3.85
CA GLU A 37 -7.31 16.13 -3.28
C GLU A 37 -7.38 15.71 -1.80
N ARG A 38 -7.96 16.58 -0.97
CA ARG A 38 -7.94 16.47 0.50
C ARG A 38 -9.02 15.52 1.04
N TYR A 39 -9.01 14.28 0.58
CA TYR A 39 -10.01 13.30 0.97
C TYR A 39 -9.96 12.91 2.43
N PHE A 40 -8.78 12.88 3.05
CA PHE A 40 -8.63 12.29 4.38
C PHE A 40 -8.98 13.24 5.51
N GLY A 41 -8.97 14.56 5.28
CA GLY A 41 -9.25 15.52 6.33
C GLY A 41 -8.72 16.91 6.03
N GLU A 42 -8.83 17.76 7.04
CA GLU A 42 -8.25 19.10 7.05
C GLU A 42 -7.45 19.30 8.32
N ILE A 43 -6.42 20.14 8.26
CA ILE A 43 -5.62 20.48 9.44
C ILE A 43 -6.18 21.74 10.07
N VAL A 44 -6.60 21.62 11.33
CA VAL A 44 -7.14 22.71 12.14
C VAL A 44 -6.27 22.82 13.39
N ASN A 45 -5.63 23.98 13.58
CA ASN A 45 -4.70 24.23 14.70
C ASN A 45 -3.58 23.18 14.83
N GLY A 46 -3.00 22.74 13.70
CA GLY A 46 -1.91 21.76 13.68
C GLY A 46 -2.35 20.31 13.93
N VAL A 47 -3.66 20.05 14.01
CA VAL A 47 -4.22 18.71 14.22
C VAL A 47 -5.06 18.30 13.02
N ILE A 48 -4.87 17.06 12.56
CA ILE A 48 -5.68 16.49 11.49
C ILE A 48 -7.10 16.18 11.99
N GLN A 49 -8.10 16.75 11.31
CA GLN A 49 -9.51 16.43 11.47
C GLN A 49 -9.92 15.47 10.36
N LEU A 50 -9.98 14.18 10.68
CA LEU A 50 -10.24 13.14 9.69
C LEU A 50 -11.70 13.14 9.21
N THR A 51 -11.89 13.02 7.90
CA THR A 51 -13.17 12.64 7.28
C THR A 51 -13.49 11.17 7.57
N GLU A 52 -14.67 10.70 7.14
CA GLU A 52 -15.03 9.28 7.25
C GLU A 52 -14.07 8.36 6.49
N ILE A 53 -13.68 8.73 5.26
CA ILE A 53 -12.68 7.97 4.50
C ILE A 53 -11.29 8.05 5.14
N GLY A 54 -10.94 9.18 5.78
CA GLY A 54 -9.73 9.32 6.59
C GLY A 54 -9.70 8.36 7.78
N LYS A 55 -10.79 8.30 8.55
CA LYS A 55 -10.95 7.36 9.68
C LYS A 55 -10.88 5.90 9.24
N TYR A 56 -11.56 5.56 8.14
CA TYR A 56 -11.49 4.21 7.58
C TYR A 56 -10.08 3.85 7.10
N THR A 57 -9.36 4.83 6.54
CA THR A 57 -7.96 4.65 6.14
C THR A 57 -7.07 4.37 7.35
N GLU A 58 -7.23 5.10 8.45
CA GLU A 58 -6.53 4.83 9.71
C GLU A 58 -6.81 3.42 10.23
N GLU A 59 -8.07 2.99 10.20
CA GLU A 59 -8.46 1.63 10.58
C GLU A 59 -7.76 0.56 9.72
N CYS A 60 -7.68 0.77 8.40
CA CYS A 60 -6.98 -0.13 7.48
C CYS A 60 -5.48 -0.24 7.81
N VAL A 61 -4.85 0.89 8.14
CA VAL A 61 -3.44 0.92 8.55
C VAL A 61 -3.24 0.12 9.84
N ARG A 62 -4.07 0.37 10.87
CA ARG A 62 -3.95 -0.31 12.17
C ARG A 62 -4.22 -1.82 12.11
N LYS A 63 -5.05 -2.27 11.16
CA LYS A 63 -5.40 -3.68 11.00
C LYS A 63 -4.37 -4.48 10.22
N ILE A 64 -3.35 -3.84 9.67
CA ILE A 64 -2.40 -4.52 8.78
C ILE A 64 -1.66 -5.68 9.46
N GLU A 65 -1.29 -5.52 10.73
CA GLU A 65 -0.58 -6.52 11.53
C GLU A 65 -1.46 -7.74 11.85
N THR A 66 -2.78 -7.60 11.74
CA THR A 66 -3.73 -8.72 11.85
C THR A 66 -3.81 -9.56 10.57
N HIS A 67 -3.33 -9.02 9.45
CA HIS A 67 -3.34 -9.66 8.14
C HIS A 67 -1.95 -10.16 7.71
N TYR A 68 -0.89 -9.60 8.29
CA TYR A 68 0.50 -9.87 7.98
C TYR A 68 1.27 -10.02 9.29
N ASP A 69 1.62 -11.25 9.64
CA ASP A 69 2.37 -11.60 10.86
C ASP A 69 3.85 -11.22 10.81
N ASP A 70 4.35 -10.94 9.61
CA ASP A 70 5.72 -10.54 9.29
C ASP A 70 5.87 -9.03 9.05
N VAL A 71 4.84 -8.23 9.32
CA VAL A 71 4.83 -6.79 9.03
C VAL A 71 4.40 -6.01 10.26
N GLU A 72 5.14 -4.96 10.56
CA GLU A 72 4.81 -3.98 11.59
C GLU A 72 4.73 -2.58 10.96
N ILE A 73 3.81 -1.75 11.43
CA ILE A 73 3.75 -0.32 11.07
C ILE A 73 3.90 0.50 12.35
N PRO A 74 5.15 0.70 12.83
CA PRO A 74 5.38 1.32 14.13
C PRO A 74 5.02 2.81 14.14
N LEU A 75 5.03 3.47 12.98
CA LEU A 75 4.75 4.90 12.90
C LEU A 75 4.12 5.27 11.55
N TYR A 76 3.07 6.09 11.61
CA TYR A 76 2.42 6.65 10.44
C TYR A 76 1.79 8.01 10.77
N VAL A 77 1.50 8.78 9.73
CA VAL A 77 0.66 9.99 9.81
C VAL A 77 -0.22 10.08 8.58
N ILE A 78 -1.50 10.39 8.80
CA ILE A 78 -2.46 10.68 7.74
C ILE A 78 -2.58 12.19 7.61
N MET A 79 -2.26 12.68 6.42
CA MET A 79 -2.36 14.07 6.02
C MET A 79 -3.59 14.25 5.13
N PRO A 80 -4.07 15.48 4.91
CA PRO A 80 -5.27 15.73 4.11
C PRO A 80 -5.35 14.95 2.78
N ASN A 81 -4.23 14.81 2.08
CA ASN A 81 -4.16 14.21 0.74
C ASN A 81 -3.13 13.08 0.60
N HIS A 82 -2.47 12.64 1.67
CA HIS A 82 -1.50 11.57 1.61
C HIS A 82 -1.25 10.91 2.96
N ILE A 83 -0.46 9.85 2.95
CA ILE A 83 -0.07 9.11 4.14
C ILE A 83 1.43 8.89 4.09
N HIS A 84 2.09 9.12 5.22
CA HIS A 84 3.47 8.73 5.48
C HIS A 84 3.51 7.58 6.47
N MET A 85 4.36 6.59 6.22
CA MET A 85 4.41 5.38 7.03
C MET A 85 5.83 4.82 7.10
N ILE A 86 6.19 4.26 8.24
CA ILE A 86 7.31 3.33 8.35
C ILE A 86 6.71 1.92 8.35
N ILE A 87 7.17 1.08 7.42
CA ILE A 87 6.76 -0.32 7.32
C ILE A 87 8.00 -1.18 7.54
N CYS A 88 7.97 -2.00 8.59
CA CYS A 88 9.01 -2.96 8.92
C CYS A 88 8.55 -4.33 8.44
N ILE A 89 9.40 -5.03 7.67
CA ILE A 89 9.11 -6.36 7.14
C ILE A 89 10.17 -7.33 7.65
N ASP A 90 9.76 -8.38 8.34
CA ASP A 90 10.67 -9.41 8.82
C ASP A 90 11.17 -10.24 7.62
N GLY A 91 12.49 -10.24 7.41
CA GLY A 91 13.16 -10.84 6.24
C GLY A 91 13.09 -12.36 6.16
N LYS A 92 12.39 -13.03 7.10
CA LYS A 92 12.17 -14.48 7.11
C LYS A 92 11.50 -15.01 5.83
N TYR A 93 10.82 -14.16 5.06
CA TYR A 93 10.27 -14.51 3.76
C TYR A 93 11.29 -14.55 2.61
N ALA A 94 12.48 -13.94 2.76
CA ALA A 94 13.55 -14.01 1.76
C ALA A 94 14.21 -15.41 1.71
N GLU A 95 14.32 -16.07 2.86
CA GLU A 95 15.01 -17.37 2.99
C GLU A 95 14.15 -18.57 2.54
N MET A 96 12.82 -18.43 2.52
CA MET A 96 11.89 -19.49 2.09
C MET A 96 11.63 -19.51 0.56
N GLY A 97 12.24 -18.61 -0.21
CA GLY A 97 12.02 -18.46 -1.66
C GLY A 97 12.52 -19.62 -2.55
N THR A 98 13.18 -20.64 -1.99
CA THR A 98 13.60 -21.86 -2.73
C THR A 98 12.94 -23.15 -2.24
N GLY A 99 11.93 -23.08 -1.36
CA GLY A 99 11.27 -24.26 -0.80
C GLY A 99 9.78 -24.30 -1.11
N HIS A 100 9.30 -25.43 -1.62
CA HIS A 100 7.88 -25.78 -1.73
C HIS A 100 7.14 -25.57 -0.39
N GLY A 101 6.48 -24.41 -0.21
CA GLY A 101 5.70 -24.09 0.98
C GLY A 101 4.24 -23.80 0.63
N HIS A 102 3.36 -24.75 0.94
CA HIS A 102 1.92 -24.55 1.04
C HIS A 102 1.68 -23.51 2.16
N VAL A 103 1.28 -22.29 1.79
CA VAL A 103 0.65 -21.35 2.74
C VAL A 103 -0.80 -21.19 2.29
N GLU A 104 -1.68 -21.84 3.03
CA GLU A 104 -3.13 -21.70 2.92
C GLU A 104 -3.51 -20.30 3.40
N THR A 105 -4.10 -19.51 2.49
CA THR A 105 -4.67 -18.21 2.82
C THR A 105 -6.12 -18.47 3.26
N GLU A 106 -6.34 -18.71 4.55
CA GLU A 106 -7.65 -19.05 5.14
C GLU A 106 -8.66 -17.89 5.19
N HIS A 107 -8.37 -16.71 4.65
CA HIS A 107 -9.28 -15.56 4.72
C HIS A 107 -9.63 -15.01 3.32
N ALA A 108 -10.34 -15.83 2.54
CA ALA A 108 -11.24 -15.32 1.52
C ALA A 108 -12.65 -15.20 2.15
N PRO A 109 -13.37 -14.07 2.02
CA PRO A 109 -14.76 -14.03 2.44
C PRO A 109 -15.54 -15.06 1.61
N SER A 110 -16.20 -15.99 2.28
CA SER A 110 -17.07 -16.98 1.68
C SER A 110 -18.21 -16.27 0.94
N LEU A 111 -18.23 -16.44 -0.38
CA LEU A 111 -19.36 -16.04 -1.23
C LEU A 111 -20.65 -16.68 -0.70
N PRO A 112 -21.78 -15.96 -0.62
CA PRO A 112 -23.05 -16.56 -0.24
C PRO A 112 -23.44 -17.63 -1.27
N GLN A 113 -23.68 -18.86 -0.78
CA GLN A 113 -24.25 -19.95 -1.58
C GLN A 113 -25.66 -19.53 -2.04
N ARG A 114 -25.75 -18.96 -3.24
CA ARG A 114 -27.01 -18.95 -3.99
C ARG A 114 -27.12 -20.29 -4.71
N THR A 115 -28.15 -21.01 -4.33
CA THR A 115 -28.59 -22.28 -4.89
C THR A 115 -28.73 -22.20 -6.41
N SER A 116 -27.95 -23.06 -7.08
CA SER A 116 -28.20 -23.73 -8.36
C SER A 116 -29.00 -22.98 -9.43
N SER A 117 -28.31 -22.51 -10.48
CA SER A 117 -28.54 -22.97 -11.86
C SER A 117 -27.52 -22.39 -12.86
N GLN A 118 -26.77 -23.33 -13.47
CA GLN A 118 -26.19 -23.31 -14.83
C GLN A 118 -25.00 -22.39 -15.21
N ARG A 119 -23.91 -23.07 -15.67
CA ARG A 119 -22.88 -22.66 -16.67
C ARG A 119 -21.82 -21.65 -16.17
N THR A 120 -20.51 -21.70 -16.46
CA THR A 120 -19.62 -22.46 -17.38
C THR A 120 -18.23 -22.62 -16.71
N SER A 121 -17.49 -23.66 -17.11
CA SER A 121 -16.12 -23.97 -16.66
C SER A 121 -15.06 -23.04 -17.27
N SER A 122 -14.66 -21.97 -16.60
CA SER A 122 -13.52 -21.14 -17.03
C SER A 122 -12.76 -20.38 -15.92
N SER A 123 -12.87 -20.79 -14.64
CA SER A 123 -12.40 -19.99 -13.49
C SER A 123 -11.13 -20.49 -12.77
N LYS A 124 -10.25 -21.28 -13.43
CA LYS A 124 -8.98 -21.72 -12.81
C LYS A 124 -7.78 -20.81 -13.15
N ASN A 125 -7.75 -20.21 -14.34
CA ASN A 125 -6.57 -19.48 -14.85
C ASN A 125 -6.39 -18.05 -14.29
N THR A 126 -7.46 -17.39 -13.86
CA THR A 126 -7.39 -15.98 -13.41
C THR A 126 -6.74 -15.86 -12.03
N ASN A 127 -7.09 -16.76 -11.12
CA ASN A 127 -6.55 -16.78 -9.76
C ASN A 127 -5.06 -17.16 -9.74
N GLU A 128 -4.63 -18.06 -10.63
CA GLU A 128 -3.23 -18.45 -10.74
C GLU A 128 -2.36 -17.33 -11.33
N LYS A 129 -2.86 -16.62 -12.35
CA LYS A 129 -2.20 -15.40 -12.86
C LYS A 129 -2.14 -14.28 -11.82
N MET A 130 -3.21 -14.06 -11.06
CA MET A 130 -3.23 -13.07 -9.97
C MET A 130 -2.24 -13.42 -8.86
N ARG A 131 -2.14 -14.70 -8.46
CA ARG A 131 -1.15 -15.19 -7.48
C ARG A 131 0.28 -15.00 -7.97
N THR A 132 0.57 -15.28 -9.23
CA THR A 132 1.90 -15.08 -9.82
C THR A 132 2.28 -13.60 -9.92
N ILE A 133 1.33 -12.73 -10.28
CA ILE A 133 1.54 -11.27 -10.29
C ILE A 133 1.82 -10.75 -8.87
N SER A 134 1.09 -11.24 -7.85
CA SER A 134 1.30 -10.88 -6.45
C SER A 134 2.67 -11.33 -5.94
N ARG A 135 3.14 -12.52 -6.33
CA ARG A 135 4.48 -13.04 -5.95
C ARG A 135 5.63 -12.22 -6.55
N SER A 136 5.43 -11.61 -7.72
CA SER A 136 6.47 -10.79 -8.38
C SER A 136 6.63 -9.37 -7.81
N LYS A 137 5.70 -8.94 -6.94
CA LYS A 137 5.74 -7.63 -6.28
C LYS A 137 6.01 -7.91 -4.80
N GLY A 138 7.24 -7.71 -4.32
CA GLY A 138 7.65 -8.06 -2.95
C GLY A 138 6.68 -7.58 -1.84
N ARG A 139 6.80 -8.14 -0.63
CA ARG A 139 5.86 -8.01 0.50
C ARG A 139 5.36 -6.59 0.72
N LEU A 140 6.25 -5.59 0.63
CA LEU A 140 5.90 -4.16 0.72
C LEU A 140 4.76 -3.75 -0.23
N SER A 141 4.79 -4.22 -1.47
CA SER A 141 3.77 -3.89 -2.47
C SER A 141 2.43 -4.57 -2.20
N SER A 142 2.45 -5.77 -1.60
CA SER A 142 1.25 -6.47 -1.16
C SER A 142 0.57 -5.72 -0.02
N VAL A 143 1.35 -5.30 0.98
CA VAL A 143 0.90 -4.48 2.12
C VAL A 143 0.26 -3.18 1.62
N VAL A 144 0.99 -2.37 0.86
CA VAL A 144 0.44 -1.10 0.30
C VAL A 144 -0.76 -1.35 -0.60
N GLY A 145 -0.73 -2.43 -1.40
CA GLY A 145 -1.83 -2.83 -2.26
C GLY A 145 -3.10 -3.16 -1.48
N SER A 146 -2.99 -3.84 -0.35
CA SER A 146 -4.13 -4.20 0.50
C SER A 146 -4.82 -2.96 1.07
N ILE A 147 -4.06 -2.00 1.61
CA ILE A 147 -4.58 -0.73 2.16
C ILE A 147 -5.27 0.06 1.05
N LYS A 148 -4.59 0.29 -0.07
CA LYS A 148 -5.14 1.08 -1.18
C LYS A 148 -6.42 0.45 -1.74
N SER A 149 -6.48 -0.88 -1.80
CA SER A 149 -7.66 -1.61 -2.29
C SER A 149 -8.83 -1.50 -1.33
N ALA A 150 -8.61 -1.65 -0.02
CA ALA A 150 -9.64 -1.52 1.00
C ALA A 150 -10.26 -0.12 0.99
N VAL A 151 -9.44 0.94 0.99
CA VAL A 151 -9.92 2.33 0.95
C VAL A 151 -10.66 2.64 -0.35
N THR A 152 -10.16 2.15 -1.50
CA THR A 152 -10.85 2.31 -2.79
C THR A 152 -12.23 1.65 -2.76
N ARG A 153 -12.32 0.46 -2.16
CA ARG A 153 -13.59 -0.26 -2.01
C ARG A 153 -14.56 0.52 -1.13
N TYR A 154 -14.11 1.00 0.02
CA TYR A 154 -14.94 1.84 0.90
C TYR A 154 -15.45 3.09 0.20
N ALA A 155 -14.58 3.79 -0.55
CA ALA A 155 -14.98 4.96 -1.30
C ALA A 155 -16.09 4.66 -2.32
N ASN A 156 -15.94 3.57 -3.08
CA ASN A 156 -16.94 3.15 -4.06
C ASN A 156 -18.27 2.78 -3.41
N GLU A 157 -18.24 2.04 -2.29
CA GLU A 157 -19.44 1.66 -1.53
C GLU A 157 -20.18 2.89 -0.95
N ASN A 158 -19.46 3.98 -0.70
CA ASN A 158 -20.01 5.23 -0.17
C ASN A 158 -20.16 6.35 -1.24
N ASN A 159 -20.04 6.03 -2.54
CA ASN A 159 -20.15 6.98 -3.65
C ASN A 159 -19.19 8.18 -3.58
N ILE A 160 -18.01 7.99 -2.98
CA ILE A 160 -16.94 9.00 -2.92
C ILE A 160 -16.09 8.86 -4.19
N SER A 161 -15.91 9.95 -4.95
CA SER A 161 -15.11 9.98 -6.20
C SER A 161 -13.59 9.90 -5.96
N PHE A 162 -13.17 9.10 -5.00
CA PHE A 162 -11.79 8.96 -4.54
C PHE A 162 -10.91 8.23 -5.56
N LYS A 163 -9.68 8.73 -5.73
CA LYS A 163 -8.63 8.03 -6.50
C LYS A 163 -7.28 8.19 -5.82
N TRP A 164 -6.47 7.15 -5.91
CA TRP A 164 -5.05 7.21 -5.57
C TRP A 164 -4.21 7.69 -6.76
N GLN A 165 -3.05 8.28 -6.48
CA GLN A 165 -1.96 8.28 -7.45
C GLN A 165 -1.54 6.84 -7.80
N LYS A 166 -1.13 6.62 -9.04
CA LYS A 166 -0.81 5.29 -9.59
C LYS A 166 0.37 4.62 -8.88
N ARG A 167 1.35 5.41 -8.45
CA ARG A 167 2.56 4.93 -7.78
C ARG A 167 2.59 5.43 -6.34
N PHE A 168 3.56 4.92 -5.60
CA PHE A 168 3.91 5.41 -4.28
C PHE A 168 5.42 5.63 -4.24
N HIS A 169 5.85 6.50 -3.35
CA HIS A 169 7.26 6.70 -3.04
C HIS A 169 7.67 5.67 -1.97
N ASP A 170 8.82 5.05 -2.17
CA ASP A 170 9.42 4.15 -1.20
C ASP A 170 10.90 4.50 -1.01
N HIS A 171 11.35 4.45 0.25
CA HIS A 171 12.73 4.69 0.64
C HIS A 171 13.14 3.66 1.69
N ILE A 172 14.21 2.90 1.42
CA ILE A 172 14.73 1.92 2.37
C ILE A 172 15.52 2.64 3.47
N ILE A 173 15.15 2.39 4.72
CA ILE A 173 15.81 2.94 5.91
C ILE A 173 16.98 2.02 6.23
N ARG A 174 18.20 2.58 6.28
CA ARG A 174 19.44 1.79 6.33
C ARG A 174 20.13 1.82 7.69
N ASN A 175 19.75 2.74 8.57
CA ASN A 175 20.36 2.89 9.89
C ASN A 175 19.47 3.69 10.86
N GLN A 176 19.81 3.62 12.15
CA GLN A 176 19.06 4.27 13.23
C GLN A 176 18.98 5.80 13.10
N ASN A 177 20.04 6.46 12.62
CA ASN A 177 20.03 7.92 12.48
C ASN A 177 19.02 8.38 11.40
N GLU A 178 18.95 7.64 10.30
CA GLU A 178 17.93 7.84 9.27
C GLU A 178 16.53 7.55 9.78
N LEU A 179 16.36 6.45 10.53
CA LEU A 179 15.09 6.11 11.18
C LEU A 179 14.61 7.25 12.09
N ASN A 180 15.49 7.76 12.97
CA ASN A 180 15.15 8.84 13.90
C ASN A 180 14.73 10.13 13.16
N LYS A 181 15.40 10.47 12.05
CA LYS A 181 15.03 11.64 11.24
C LYS A 181 13.67 11.48 10.59
N ILE A 182 13.37 10.30 10.06
CA ILE A 182 12.08 10.00 9.43
C ILE A 182 10.97 10.00 10.48
N ALA A 183 11.23 9.43 11.66
CA ALA A 183 10.29 9.46 12.77
C ALA A 183 9.97 10.90 13.20
N GLN A 184 11.01 11.71 13.40
CA GLN A 184 10.85 13.13 13.70
C GLN A 184 10.09 13.87 12.60
N TYR A 185 10.35 13.55 11.32
CA TYR A 185 9.59 14.14 10.20
C TYR A 185 8.10 13.81 10.29
N ILE A 186 7.75 12.53 10.49
CA ILE A 186 6.37 12.06 10.59
C ILE A 186 5.64 12.74 11.75
N GLU A 187 6.24 12.77 12.94
CA GLU A 187 5.63 13.35 14.14
C GLU A 187 5.34 14.84 14.00
N ASN A 188 6.22 15.58 13.32
CA ASN A 188 6.08 17.03 13.14
C ASN A 188 5.29 17.42 11.89
N ASN A 189 4.90 16.46 11.03
CA ASN A 189 4.30 16.75 9.74
C ASN A 189 2.93 17.46 9.85
N PRO A 190 2.01 17.09 10.76
CA PRO A 190 0.74 17.82 10.94
C PRO A 190 0.93 19.29 11.31
N TYR A 191 1.95 19.59 12.11
CA TYR A 191 2.25 20.94 12.56
C TYR A 191 2.92 21.77 11.45
N ASN A 192 3.78 21.13 10.66
CA ASN A 192 4.53 21.78 9.59
C ASN A 192 3.78 21.83 8.26
N TRP A 193 2.53 21.38 8.22
CA TRP A 193 1.76 21.29 7.00
C TRP A 193 1.62 22.64 6.32
N THR A 194 2.25 22.76 5.16
CA THR A 194 1.98 23.83 4.21
C THR A 194 1.15 23.25 3.08
N THR A 195 0.32 24.07 2.41
CA THR A 195 -0.52 23.59 1.31
C THR A 195 0.26 23.00 0.12
N ASP A 196 1.60 23.10 0.15
CA ASP A 196 2.60 22.71 -0.85
C ASP A 196 3.48 21.52 -0.43
N ASP A 197 3.11 20.73 0.58
CA ASP A 197 3.89 19.55 0.96
C ASP A 197 4.01 18.59 -0.24
N ASN A 198 5.21 18.59 -0.84
CA ASN A 198 5.52 17.95 -2.11
C ASN A 198 5.35 16.44 -2.00
N CYS A 199 4.23 15.97 -2.54
CA CYS A 199 4.10 14.67 -3.17
C CYS A 199 3.94 14.88 -4.69
#